data_AF-I8WPL7-F1
#
_entry.id   AF-I8WPL7-F1
#
_cell.length_a   1.000
_cell.length_b   1.000
_cell.length_c   1.000
_cell.angle_alpha   90.00
_cell.angle_beta   90.00
_cell.angle_gamma   90.00
#
_symmetry.space_group_name_H-M   'P 1'
#
loop_
_entity.id
_entity.type
_entity.pdbx_description
1 polymer ?
#
loop_
_entity_poly.entity_id
_entity_poly.type
_entity_poly.pdbx_seq_one_letter_code
_entity_poly.pdbx_strand_id
1 'polypeptide(L)'
;MCKGLFKVKSERKIKGVDVISYLKKQSVLAKGIAVCFAIFILASCGKNTDDSMFQTSESAVNAYRTYLSDMRSMETLSTEHLIEAVNGWQALRDSVFVRIAKDTADHIHAKYETTIQMLHDSLQTEFIRLANSTPKTFKDVLLIKERTSPYRQDAELAQAVATAEPFFDSLNSIPLYRKTTKNIVSVYKTFLAQTLKSGINSKDEMLDFIREEDRLFRSFLAHLPELADADLSAITGDTEQCCLSVFQSAEDGKFSYRDALIYFAKRTDRRIVFNALVCRNDINQDKVKTDAQARAYVWMLLQPYIALDDFSMAVLSDKERVSLHGVAEQMPSMIARLNKIIGTDNDQWETLPELFIKTMITSI
;
A
#
# COMPACT_ATOMS: atom_id res chain seq x y z
N MET A 1 42.81 7.89 35.79
CA MET A 1 42.78 8.84 36.93
C MET A 1 43.22 10.21 36.45
N CYS A 2 42.31 11.18 36.36
CA CYS A 2 42.52 12.58 36.82
C CYS A 2 41.25 13.39 36.52
N LYS A 3 40.62 13.87 37.60
CA LYS A 3 39.56 14.86 37.65
C LYS A 3 40.17 16.27 37.62
N GLY A 4 39.40 17.26 37.16
CA GLY A 4 39.60 18.68 37.49
C GLY A 4 39.17 19.60 36.34
N LEU A 5 37.92 20.08 36.32
CA LEU A 5 37.49 21.36 36.89
C LEU A 5 38.15 22.58 36.22
N PHE A 6 37.46 23.19 35.25
CA PHE A 6 37.47 24.64 35.09
C PHE A 6 36.06 25.18 34.99
N LYS A 7 35.73 25.96 36.01
CA LYS A 7 34.53 26.75 36.22
C LYS A 7 34.81 28.11 35.61
N VAL A 8 34.17 28.47 34.50
CA VAL A 8 34.17 29.85 33.99
C VAL A 8 32.80 30.46 34.26
N LYS A 9 32.85 31.55 35.03
CA LYS A 9 31.74 32.34 35.51
C LYS A 9 31.22 33.21 34.36
N SER A 10 29.92 33.10 34.13
CA SER A 10 29.13 33.94 33.24
C SER A 10 29.18 35.42 33.66
N GLU A 11 29.33 36.33 32.70
CA GLU A 11 28.69 37.64 32.79
C GLU A 11 28.39 38.28 31.41
N ARG A 12 27.15 38.75 31.30
CA ARG A 12 26.53 39.76 30.41
C ARG A 12 25.96 39.38 29.05
N LYS A 13 24.62 39.25 29.12
CA LYS A 13 23.58 39.97 28.35
C LYS A 13 23.69 39.96 26.82
N ILE A 14 22.87 39.10 26.21
CA ILE A 14 22.25 39.37 24.91
C ILE A 14 20.73 39.39 25.10
N LYS A 15 20.14 40.44 24.53
CA LYS A 15 18.72 40.81 24.57
C LYS A 15 17.86 39.81 23.78
N GLY A 16 16.63 39.65 24.26
CA GLY A 16 15.41 39.20 23.55
C GLY A 16 15.58 38.41 22.27
N VAL A 17 15.41 37.10 22.38
CA VAL A 17 14.91 36.26 21.28
C VAL A 17 13.72 35.51 21.85
N ASP A 18 12.55 35.70 21.24
CA ASP A 18 11.33 34.96 21.55
C ASP A 18 11.56 33.47 21.29
N VAL A 19 11.87 32.72 22.34
CA VAL A 19 11.82 31.25 22.33
C VAL A 19 10.38 30.84 22.65
N ILE A 20 9.44 31.22 21.79
CA ILE A 20 8.04 30.79 21.86
C ILE A 20 7.61 30.39 20.45
N SER A 21 7.84 29.13 20.06
CA SER A 21 7.05 28.46 19.01
C SER A 21 7.30 26.94 18.93
N TYR A 22 8.53 26.48 19.15
CA TYR A 22 8.87 25.05 18.96
C TYR A 22 8.38 24.13 20.09
N LEU A 23 8.44 24.57 21.34
CA LEU A 23 7.97 23.79 22.50
C LEU A 23 6.44 23.63 22.53
N LYS A 24 5.69 24.62 22.00
CA LYS A 24 4.22 24.57 21.96
C LYS A 24 3.73 23.57 20.90
N LYS A 25 4.34 23.57 19.70
CA LYS A 25 4.05 22.58 18.65
C LYS A 25 4.41 21.15 19.08
N GLN A 26 5.54 20.95 19.77
CA GLN A 26 5.89 19.65 20.38
C GLN A 26 4.93 19.23 21.51
N SER A 27 4.42 20.17 22.32
CA SER A 27 3.51 19.83 23.43
C SER A 27 2.08 19.45 22.99
N VAL A 28 1.61 19.99 21.86
CA VAL A 28 0.31 19.63 21.27
C VAL A 28 0.42 18.29 20.54
N LEU A 29 1.54 18.05 19.84
CA LEU A 29 1.86 16.76 19.23
C LEU A 29 1.97 15.66 20.30
N ALA A 30 2.63 15.94 21.43
CA ALA A 30 2.73 15.01 22.55
C ALA A 30 1.38 14.73 23.22
N LYS A 31 0.40 15.65 23.17
CA LYS A 31 -0.95 15.42 23.70
C LYS A 31 -1.82 14.58 22.77
N GLY A 32 -1.76 14.82 21.45
CA GLY A 32 -2.43 13.95 20.47
C GLY A 32 -1.85 12.54 20.41
N ILE A 33 -0.52 12.42 20.55
CA ILE A 33 0.19 11.13 20.65
C ILE A 33 -0.09 10.46 22.01
N ALA A 34 -0.21 11.20 23.11
CA ALA A 34 -0.54 10.62 24.43
C ALA A 34 -1.95 10.03 24.48
N VAL A 35 -2.91 10.58 23.73
CA VAL A 35 -4.24 9.96 23.55
C VAL A 35 -4.06 8.64 22.79
N CYS A 36 -3.29 8.60 21.69
CA CYS A 36 -2.98 7.35 20.98
C CYS A 36 -2.27 6.30 21.87
N PHE A 37 -1.35 6.68 22.76
CA PHE A 37 -0.68 5.74 23.67
C PHE A 37 -1.55 5.28 24.84
N ALA A 38 -2.49 6.11 25.34
CA ALA A 38 -3.44 5.69 26.35
C ALA A 38 -4.39 4.58 25.83
N ILE A 39 -4.67 4.59 24.52
CA ILE A 39 -5.44 3.55 23.83
C ILE A 39 -4.70 2.20 23.85
N PHE A 40 -3.38 2.19 23.63
CA PHE A 40 -2.56 0.96 23.65
C PHE A 40 -2.38 0.35 25.04
N ILE A 41 -2.26 1.17 26.10
CA ILE A 41 -2.04 0.65 27.47
C ILE A 41 -3.31 -0.01 28.04
N LEU A 42 -4.50 0.46 27.67
CA LEU A 42 -5.75 -0.10 28.19
C LEU A 42 -6.14 -1.46 27.57
N ALA A 43 -5.65 -1.78 26.36
CA ALA A 43 -5.89 -3.08 25.72
C ALA A 43 -4.90 -4.18 26.17
N SER A 44 -3.72 -3.81 26.67
CA SER A 44 -2.64 -4.78 26.97
C SER A 44 -2.58 -5.24 28.44
N CYS A 45 -3.36 -4.63 29.34
CA CYS A 45 -3.34 -4.97 30.77
C CYS A 45 -4.75 -5.06 31.36
N GLY A 46 -5.41 -6.20 31.16
CA GLY A 46 -6.63 -6.51 31.91
C GLY A 46 -7.29 -7.83 31.51
N LYS A 47 -6.97 -8.92 32.21
CA LYS A 47 -7.91 -10.05 32.31
C LYS A 47 -9.14 -9.54 33.06
N ASN A 48 -10.19 -9.14 32.34
CA ASN A 48 -11.56 -9.09 32.85
C ASN A 48 -12.55 -9.14 31.69
N THR A 49 -13.60 -9.93 31.89
CA THR A 49 -14.68 -10.21 30.94
C THR A 49 -15.62 -9.01 30.78
N ASP A 50 -15.20 -7.99 30.04
CA ASP A 50 -16.06 -7.11 29.20
C ASP A 50 -15.15 -6.26 28.28
N ASP A 51 -14.68 -6.89 27.21
CA ASP A 51 -13.46 -6.53 26.46
C ASP A 51 -13.70 -5.42 25.41
N SER A 52 -14.39 -4.33 25.76
CA SER A 52 -14.52 -3.16 24.87
C SER A 52 -13.87 -1.91 25.44
N MET A 53 -13.02 -1.29 24.62
CA MET A 53 -12.35 -0.01 24.89
C MET A 53 -13.32 1.09 25.38
N PHE A 54 -14.57 1.07 24.90
CA PHE A 54 -15.62 1.99 25.33
C PHE A 54 -16.69 1.26 26.12
N GLN A 55 -17.06 1.83 27.27
CA GLN A 55 -18.14 1.33 28.12
C GLN A 55 -19.52 1.88 27.71
N THR A 56 -19.57 3.02 27.01
CA THR A 56 -20.81 3.66 26.55
C THR A 56 -20.66 4.21 25.13
N SER A 57 -21.78 4.31 24.40
CA SER A 57 -21.80 4.92 23.07
C SER A 57 -21.46 6.43 23.11
N GLU A 58 -21.76 7.10 24.23
CA GLU A 58 -21.35 8.49 24.46
C GLU A 58 -19.83 8.66 24.59
N SER A 59 -19.14 7.75 25.30
CA SER A 59 -17.68 7.83 25.44
C SER A 59 -16.96 7.56 24.11
N ALA A 60 -17.50 6.66 23.29
CA ALA A 60 -17.05 6.42 21.91
C ALA A 60 -17.17 7.69 21.04
N VAL A 61 -18.32 8.37 21.08
CA VAL A 61 -18.54 9.64 20.36
C VAL A 61 -17.60 10.74 20.85
N ASN A 62 -17.41 10.86 22.16
CA ASN A 62 -16.53 11.88 22.73
C ASN A 62 -15.06 11.65 22.38
N ALA A 63 -14.63 10.39 22.25
CA ALA A 63 -13.30 10.06 21.74
C ALA A 63 -13.13 10.53 20.29
N TYR A 64 -14.12 10.28 19.42
CA TYR A 64 -14.11 10.80 18.05
C TYR A 64 -14.05 12.33 17.98
N ARG A 65 -14.85 13.03 18.80
CA ARG A 65 -14.83 14.51 18.88
C ARG A 65 -13.47 15.05 19.33
N THR A 66 -12.87 14.41 20.32
CA THR A 66 -11.54 14.79 20.84
C THR A 66 -10.50 14.61 19.74
N TYR A 67 -10.50 13.46 19.07
CA TYR A 67 -9.58 13.16 17.98
C TYR A 67 -9.73 14.15 16.81
N LEU A 68 -10.97 14.49 16.43
CA LEU A 68 -11.24 15.52 15.42
C LEU A 68 -10.75 16.91 15.84
N SER A 69 -10.95 17.29 17.09
CA SER A 69 -10.45 18.57 17.62
C SER A 69 -8.93 18.64 17.55
N ASP A 70 -8.25 17.54 17.88
CA ASP A 70 -6.79 17.45 17.81
C ASP A 70 -6.31 17.61 16.37
N MET A 71 -6.90 16.88 15.41
CA MET A 71 -6.55 16.99 13.99
C MET A 71 -6.80 18.39 13.43
N ARG A 72 -7.90 19.04 13.80
CA ARG A 72 -8.20 20.44 13.41
C ARG A 72 -7.21 21.45 13.95
N SER A 73 -6.62 21.18 15.11
CA SER A 73 -5.61 22.07 15.70
C SER A 73 -4.26 22.02 14.98
N MET A 74 -4.04 21.00 14.14
CA MET A 74 -2.80 20.81 13.40
C MET A 74 -2.84 21.55 12.06
N GLU A 75 -1.86 22.42 11.83
CA GLU A 75 -1.71 23.12 10.54
C GLU A 75 -1.13 22.18 9.47
N THR A 76 -0.09 21.43 9.83
CA THR A 76 0.71 20.61 8.91
C THR A 76 1.13 19.30 9.55
N LEU A 77 1.25 18.24 8.77
CA LEU A 77 1.85 16.97 9.17
C LEU A 77 2.94 16.52 8.19
N SER A 78 4.04 16.00 8.73
CA SER A 78 5.00 15.19 7.95
C SER A 78 4.38 13.83 7.62
N THR A 79 4.89 13.15 6.59
CA THR A 79 4.44 11.79 6.21
C THR A 79 4.43 10.81 7.39
N GLU A 80 5.47 10.80 8.22
CA GLU A 80 5.57 9.90 9.40
C GLU A 80 4.45 10.14 10.41
N HIS A 81 4.26 11.38 10.87
CA HIS A 81 3.17 11.72 11.78
C HIS A 81 1.77 11.55 11.15
N LEU A 82 1.62 11.72 9.84
CA LEU A 82 0.38 11.41 9.14
C LEU A 82 0.06 9.91 9.23
N ILE A 83 1.05 9.05 9.01
CA ILE A 83 0.92 7.60 9.15
C ILE A 83 0.51 7.21 10.58
N GLU A 84 1.14 7.80 11.59
CA GLU A 84 0.80 7.55 13.00
C GLU A 84 -0.64 7.97 13.31
N ALA A 85 -1.05 9.15 12.83
CA ALA A 85 -2.41 9.64 13.03
C ALA A 85 -3.44 8.75 12.30
N VAL A 86 -3.19 8.38 11.04
CA VAL A 86 -4.09 7.48 10.29
C VAL A 86 -4.26 6.13 11.00
N ASN A 87 -3.17 5.51 11.47
CA ASN A 87 -3.25 4.27 12.25
C ASN A 87 -4.06 4.45 13.55
N GLY A 88 -3.88 5.58 14.25
CA GLY A 88 -4.66 5.91 15.43
C GLY A 88 -6.15 6.06 15.13
N TRP A 89 -6.49 6.66 14.00
CA TRP A 89 -7.88 6.80 13.55
C TRP A 89 -8.52 5.44 13.19
N GLN A 90 -7.81 4.57 12.47
CA GLN A 90 -8.27 3.20 12.16
C GLN A 90 -8.57 2.42 13.46
N ALA A 91 -7.65 2.42 14.42
CA ALA A 91 -7.86 1.74 15.71
C ALA A 91 -9.05 2.32 16.50
N LEU A 92 -9.22 3.65 16.48
CA LEU A 92 -10.37 4.30 17.10
C LEU A 92 -11.68 3.89 16.41
N ARG A 93 -11.71 3.91 15.07
CA ARG A 93 -12.87 3.52 14.26
C ARG A 93 -13.32 2.10 14.59
N ASP A 94 -12.40 1.15 14.62
CA ASP A 94 -12.70 -0.26 14.89
C ASP A 94 -13.27 -0.43 16.31
N SER A 95 -12.68 0.26 17.30
CA SER A 95 -13.15 0.24 18.68
C SER A 95 -14.54 0.85 18.86
N VAL A 96 -14.82 1.94 18.13
CA VAL A 96 -16.14 2.59 18.12
C VAL A 96 -17.17 1.67 17.43
N PHE A 97 -16.82 1.06 16.31
CA PHE A 97 -17.72 0.14 15.58
C PHE A 97 -18.14 -1.04 16.46
N VAL A 98 -17.20 -1.69 17.15
CA VAL A 98 -17.49 -2.79 18.09
C VAL A 98 -18.46 -2.32 19.19
N ARG A 99 -18.32 -1.09 19.68
CA ARG A 99 -19.22 -0.56 20.71
C ARG A 99 -20.63 -0.32 20.19
N ILE A 100 -20.78 0.29 19.00
CA ILE A 100 -22.10 0.53 18.40
C ILE A 100 -22.80 -0.80 18.13
N ALA A 101 -22.09 -1.78 17.58
CA ALA A 101 -22.68 -3.08 17.23
C ALA A 101 -23.20 -3.87 18.45
N LYS A 102 -22.64 -3.64 19.65
CA LYS A 102 -23.08 -4.28 20.91
C LYS A 102 -24.33 -3.64 21.53
N ASP A 103 -24.60 -2.39 21.19
CA ASP A 103 -25.71 -1.62 21.75
C ASP A 103 -26.88 -1.83 20.76
N THR A 104 -27.95 -2.55 21.15
CA THR A 104 -29.05 -3.01 20.25
C THR A 104 -30.44 -2.47 20.64
N ALA A 105 -30.52 -1.42 21.46
CA ALA A 105 -31.76 -0.68 21.73
C ALA A 105 -32.12 0.33 20.62
N ASP A 106 -32.91 -0.10 19.63
CA ASP A 106 -33.21 0.51 18.32
C ASP A 106 -33.34 2.05 18.21
N HIS A 107 -33.76 2.79 19.25
CA HIS A 107 -33.92 4.26 19.17
C HIS A 107 -32.69 5.07 19.60
N ILE A 108 -31.82 4.51 20.44
CA ILE A 108 -30.59 5.17 20.88
C ILE A 108 -29.50 5.01 19.80
N HIS A 109 -29.52 3.91 19.04
CA HIS A 109 -28.57 3.63 17.95
C HIS A 109 -28.63 4.65 16.83
N ALA A 110 -29.81 4.95 16.29
CA ALA A 110 -29.93 5.82 15.12
C ALA A 110 -29.30 7.21 15.33
N LYS A 111 -29.41 7.76 16.55
CA LYS A 111 -28.82 9.07 16.89
C LYS A 111 -27.30 9.02 16.95
N TYR A 112 -26.73 7.98 17.57
CA TYR A 112 -25.29 7.85 17.72
C TYR A 112 -24.61 7.43 16.43
N GLU A 113 -25.21 6.54 15.65
CA GLU A 113 -24.74 6.14 14.33
C GLU A 113 -24.63 7.35 13.39
N THR A 114 -25.69 8.16 13.28
CA THR A 114 -25.65 9.39 12.48
C THR A 114 -24.55 10.35 12.95
N THR A 115 -24.40 10.51 14.28
CA THR A 115 -23.36 11.37 14.85
C THR A 115 -21.95 10.86 14.53
N ILE A 116 -21.76 9.55 14.59
CA ILE A 116 -20.46 8.91 14.34
C ILE A 116 -20.11 8.98 12.86
N GLN A 117 -21.07 8.78 11.95
CA GLN A 117 -20.86 8.98 10.52
C GLN A 117 -20.42 10.43 10.22
N MET A 118 -21.13 11.42 10.76
CA MET A 118 -20.76 12.84 10.56
C MET A 118 -19.35 13.16 11.10
N LEU A 119 -18.96 12.56 12.23
CA LEU A 119 -17.62 12.73 12.81
C LEU A 119 -16.55 12.02 11.99
N HIS A 120 -16.86 10.84 11.46
CA HIS A 120 -15.99 10.09 10.56
C HIS A 120 -15.74 10.88 9.26
N ASP A 121 -16.79 11.39 8.60
CA ASP A 121 -16.68 12.22 7.39
C ASP A 121 -15.86 13.51 7.65
N SER A 122 -16.08 14.11 8.83
CA SER A 122 -15.30 15.28 9.26
C SER A 122 -13.82 14.95 9.44
N LEU A 123 -13.50 13.80 10.04
CA LEU A 123 -12.12 13.34 10.20
C LEU A 123 -11.48 13.03 8.85
N GLN A 124 -12.18 12.34 7.97
CA GLN A 124 -11.71 12.07 6.62
C GLN A 124 -11.35 13.38 5.89
N THR A 125 -12.22 14.40 5.99
CA THR A 125 -11.96 15.74 5.43
C THR A 125 -10.70 16.38 6.02
N GLU A 126 -10.53 16.34 7.35
CA GLU A 126 -9.33 16.89 8.00
C GLU A 126 -8.06 16.12 7.66
N PHE A 127 -8.13 14.79 7.54
CA PHE A 127 -7.00 13.96 7.11
C PHE A 127 -6.58 14.26 5.68
N ILE A 128 -7.53 14.47 4.77
CA ILE A 128 -7.23 14.90 3.39
C ILE A 128 -6.56 16.29 3.41
N ARG A 129 -7.06 17.24 4.23
CA ARG A 129 -6.43 18.55 4.39
C ARG A 129 -4.99 18.42 4.91
N LEU A 130 -4.77 17.59 5.93
CA LEU A 130 -3.45 17.37 6.52
C LEU A 130 -2.49 16.63 5.57
N ALA A 131 -2.99 15.65 4.81
CA ALA A 131 -2.22 14.99 3.77
C ALA A 131 -1.72 15.99 2.72
N ASN A 132 -2.56 16.95 2.33
CA ASN A 132 -2.22 17.99 1.35
C ASN A 132 -1.48 19.19 1.96
N SER A 133 -1.19 19.20 3.27
CA SER A 133 -0.51 20.31 3.93
C SER A 133 0.98 20.43 3.58
N THR A 134 1.56 19.36 3.01
CA THR A 134 2.94 19.31 2.53
C THR A 134 2.98 18.55 1.20
N PRO A 135 3.86 18.90 0.24
CA PRO A 135 4.01 18.17 -1.01
C PRO A 135 4.28 16.69 -0.77
N LYS A 136 3.74 15.82 -1.64
CA LYS A 136 3.92 14.37 -1.53
C LYS A 136 4.65 13.82 -2.75
N THR A 137 5.44 12.79 -2.49
CA THR A 137 6.13 12.03 -3.54
C THR A 137 5.49 10.67 -3.71
N PHE A 138 5.75 10.02 -4.84
CA PHE A 138 5.38 8.61 -5.04
C PHE A 138 5.94 7.69 -3.94
N LYS A 139 7.11 8.03 -3.38
CA LYS A 139 7.69 7.31 -2.26
C LYS A 139 6.84 7.43 -0.99
N ASP A 140 6.32 8.62 -0.73
CA ASP A 140 5.39 8.84 0.39
C ASP A 140 4.12 8.01 0.24
N VAL A 141 3.58 7.89 -0.99
CA VAL A 141 2.40 7.04 -1.26
C VAL A 141 2.66 5.59 -0.84
N LEU A 142 3.76 4.98 -1.30
CA LEU A 142 4.09 3.60 -0.93
C LEU A 142 4.30 3.46 0.58
N LEU A 143 5.03 4.40 1.19
CA LEU A 143 5.30 4.36 2.63
C LEU A 143 4.01 4.44 3.47
N ILE A 144 3.05 5.26 3.05
CA ILE A 144 1.75 5.35 3.71
C ILE A 144 1.02 4.01 3.55
N LYS A 145 0.88 3.49 2.32
CA LYS A 145 0.19 2.20 2.06
C LYS A 145 0.77 1.05 2.88
N GLU A 146 2.10 0.94 2.92
CA GLU A 146 2.81 -0.08 3.71
C GLU A 146 2.51 0.03 5.20
N ARG A 147 2.47 1.26 5.72
CA ARG A 147 2.46 1.49 7.16
C ARG A 147 1.07 1.68 7.75
N THR A 148 0.06 1.89 6.93
CA THR A 148 -1.36 2.00 7.34
C THR A 148 -2.20 0.80 6.90
N SER A 149 -1.59 -0.20 6.25
CA SER A 149 -2.29 -1.45 5.92
C SER A 149 -2.78 -2.14 7.21
N PRO A 150 -4.08 -2.48 7.32
CA PRO A 150 -4.62 -3.23 8.47
C PRO A 150 -3.99 -4.62 8.63
N TYR A 151 -3.46 -5.19 7.55
CA TYR A 151 -2.84 -6.52 7.56
C TYR A 151 -1.38 -6.50 8.03
N ARG A 152 -0.78 -5.33 8.26
CA ARG A 152 0.64 -5.18 8.60
C ARG A 152 1.04 -5.95 9.87
N GLN A 153 0.15 -6.06 10.84
CA GLN A 153 0.39 -6.73 12.13
C GLN A 153 -0.26 -8.13 12.19
N ASP A 154 -0.78 -8.63 11.07
CA ASP A 154 -1.38 -9.96 11.00
C ASP A 154 -0.27 -11.04 11.01
N ALA A 155 -0.05 -11.63 12.19
CA ALA A 155 0.97 -12.66 12.39
C ALA A 155 0.67 -13.94 11.61
N GLU A 156 -0.61 -14.27 11.40
CA GLU A 156 -1.00 -15.45 10.63
C GLU A 156 -0.70 -15.25 9.15
N LEU A 157 -1.07 -14.08 8.60
CA LEU A 157 -0.74 -13.73 7.23
C LEU A 157 0.77 -13.69 7.04
N ALA A 158 1.51 -13.05 7.94
CA ALA A 158 2.97 -12.98 7.88
C ALA A 158 3.61 -14.38 7.83
N GLN A 159 3.13 -15.32 8.65
CA GLN A 159 3.62 -16.70 8.64
C GLN A 159 3.30 -17.43 7.32
N ALA A 160 2.11 -17.21 6.77
CA ALA A 160 1.72 -17.85 5.50
C ALA A 160 2.48 -17.26 4.31
N VAL A 161 2.74 -15.95 4.29
CA VAL A 161 3.62 -15.28 3.32
C VAL A 161 5.05 -15.84 3.42
N ALA A 162 5.59 -15.96 4.64
CA ALA A 162 6.92 -16.54 4.86
C ALA A 162 7.02 -17.99 4.37
N THR A 163 5.92 -18.73 4.40
CA THR A 163 5.84 -20.11 3.90
C THR A 163 5.86 -20.16 2.36
N ALA A 164 5.25 -19.18 1.69
CA ALA A 164 5.26 -19.08 0.22
C ALA A 164 6.57 -18.51 -0.34
N GLU A 165 7.33 -17.76 0.46
CA GLU A 165 8.52 -17.03 0.02
C GLU A 165 9.58 -17.91 -0.69
N PRO A 166 9.96 -19.11 -0.19
CA PRO A 166 10.95 -19.95 -0.87
C PRO A 166 10.54 -20.37 -2.28
N PHE A 167 9.23 -20.59 -2.51
CA PHE A 167 8.71 -20.90 -3.83
C PHE A 167 8.92 -19.73 -4.79
N PHE A 168 8.53 -18.50 -4.41
CA PHE A 168 8.70 -17.31 -5.25
C PHE A 168 10.17 -16.95 -5.46
N ASP A 169 11.01 -17.09 -4.44
CA ASP A 169 12.45 -16.89 -4.56
C ASP A 169 13.07 -17.85 -5.58
N SER A 170 12.61 -19.11 -5.63
CA SER A 170 13.09 -20.12 -6.60
C SER A 170 12.78 -19.74 -8.06
N LEU A 171 11.70 -18.99 -8.31
CA LEU A 171 11.30 -18.58 -9.66
C LEU A 171 12.36 -17.68 -10.30
N ASN A 172 13.05 -16.85 -9.52
CA ASN A 172 14.09 -15.94 -10.01
C ASN A 172 15.20 -16.65 -10.80
N SER A 173 15.53 -17.88 -10.40
CA SER A 173 16.58 -18.72 -10.98
C SER A 173 16.18 -19.40 -12.29
N ILE A 174 14.90 -19.37 -12.66
CA ILE A 174 14.41 -20.03 -13.87
C ILE A 174 14.81 -19.20 -15.10
N PRO A 175 15.50 -19.79 -16.10
CA PRO A 175 15.93 -19.06 -17.28
C PRO A 175 14.76 -18.74 -18.21
N LEU A 176 14.80 -17.53 -18.78
CA LEU A 176 13.82 -17.07 -19.77
C LEU A 176 13.81 -17.94 -21.03
N TYR A 177 12.70 -17.93 -21.74
CA TYR A 177 12.65 -18.48 -23.09
C TYR A 177 13.49 -17.64 -24.05
N ARG A 178 14.47 -18.27 -24.70
CA ARG A 178 15.26 -17.66 -25.80
C ARG A 178 14.53 -17.83 -27.13
N LYS A 179 13.39 -17.18 -27.29
CA LYS A 179 12.58 -17.23 -28.53
C LYS A 179 12.34 -15.81 -29.05
N THR A 180 11.90 -15.70 -30.30
CA THR A 180 11.46 -14.41 -30.86
C THR A 180 10.16 -13.95 -30.23
N THR A 181 9.88 -12.66 -30.30
CA THR A 181 8.66 -12.00 -29.78
C THR A 181 7.37 -12.71 -30.19
N LYS A 182 7.19 -13.00 -31.49
CA LYS A 182 6.02 -13.73 -32.00
C LYS A 182 5.89 -15.14 -31.41
N ASN A 183 7.02 -15.81 -31.21
CA ASN A 183 7.04 -17.16 -30.63
C ASN A 183 6.70 -17.12 -29.14
N ILE A 184 7.10 -16.09 -28.39
CA ILE A 184 6.73 -15.93 -26.97
C ILE A 184 5.23 -15.74 -26.80
N VAL A 185 4.63 -14.80 -27.56
CA VAL A 185 3.17 -14.56 -27.50
C VAL A 185 2.38 -15.82 -27.84
N SER A 186 2.78 -16.54 -28.89
CA SER A 186 2.10 -17.79 -29.28
C SER A 186 2.22 -18.86 -28.20
N VAL A 187 3.41 -19.07 -27.63
CA VAL A 187 3.62 -20.09 -26.59
C VAL A 187 2.81 -19.76 -25.35
N TYR A 188 2.73 -18.48 -24.97
CA TYR A 188 1.97 -18.05 -23.81
C TYR A 188 0.46 -18.29 -24.01
N LYS A 189 -0.09 -17.92 -25.18
CA LYS A 189 -1.50 -18.21 -25.53
C LYS A 189 -1.78 -19.72 -25.51
N THR A 190 -0.89 -20.53 -26.07
CA THR A 190 -1.06 -22.00 -26.07
C THR A 190 -1.03 -22.57 -24.65
N PHE A 191 -0.12 -22.11 -23.79
CA PHE A 191 -0.04 -22.53 -22.40
C PHE A 191 -1.36 -22.23 -21.66
N LEU A 192 -1.85 -20.99 -21.73
CA LEU A 192 -3.09 -20.60 -21.05
C LEU A 192 -4.30 -21.40 -21.55
N ALA A 193 -4.45 -21.56 -22.88
CA ALA A 193 -5.52 -22.36 -23.45
C ALA A 193 -5.45 -23.85 -23.03
N GLN A 194 -4.24 -24.41 -22.88
CA GLN A 194 -4.05 -25.76 -22.37
C GLN A 194 -4.41 -25.87 -20.90
N THR A 195 -4.01 -24.91 -20.07
CA THR A 195 -4.37 -24.83 -18.65
C THR A 195 -5.88 -24.73 -18.46
N LEU A 196 -6.57 -23.89 -19.25
CA LEU A 196 -8.04 -23.79 -19.21
C LEU A 196 -8.73 -25.12 -19.56
N LYS A 197 -8.13 -25.90 -20.45
CA LYS A 197 -8.66 -27.22 -20.82
C LYS A 197 -8.41 -28.28 -19.75
N SER A 198 -7.25 -28.27 -19.10
CA SER A 198 -6.89 -29.26 -18.06
C SER A 198 -7.49 -28.94 -16.69
N GLY A 199 -7.73 -27.65 -16.41
CA GLY A 199 -8.04 -27.17 -15.08
C GLY A 199 -6.82 -27.15 -14.15
N ILE A 200 -7.01 -26.59 -12.95
CA ILE A 200 -6.04 -26.56 -11.85
C ILE A 200 -6.76 -27.11 -10.62
N ASN A 201 -6.56 -28.38 -10.33
CA ASN A 201 -7.36 -29.16 -9.37
C ASN A 201 -6.59 -29.55 -8.10
N SER A 202 -5.37 -29.06 -7.92
CA SER A 202 -4.56 -29.30 -6.73
C SER A 202 -3.62 -28.14 -6.46
N LYS A 203 -3.08 -28.09 -5.23
CA LYS A 203 -2.05 -27.11 -4.86
C LYS A 203 -0.79 -27.25 -5.73
N ASP A 204 -0.36 -28.47 -6.04
CA ASP A 204 0.83 -28.69 -6.87
C ASP A 204 0.62 -28.19 -8.30
N GLU A 205 -0.55 -28.46 -8.89
CA GLU A 205 -0.92 -27.93 -10.21
C GLU A 205 -0.99 -26.39 -10.20
N MET A 206 -1.46 -25.79 -9.10
CA MET A 206 -1.47 -24.33 -8.93
C MET A 206 -0.04 -23.77 -8.91
N LEU A 207 0.87 -24.40 -8.18
CA LEU A 207 2.27 -23.99 -8.12
C LEU A 207 2.98 -24.17 -9.48
N ASP A 208 2.68 -25.25 -10.20
CA ASP A 208 3.20 -25.50 -11.55
C ASP A 208 2.70 -24.46 -12.54
N PHE A 209 1.42 -24.07 -12.46
CA PHE A 209 0.87 -22.97 -13.23
C PHE A 209 1.60 -21.66 -12.95
N ILE A 210 1.72 -21.24 -11.68
CA ILE A 210 2.41 -20.00 -11.30
C ILE A 210 3.86 -20.01 -11.79
N ARG A 211 4.55 -21.15 -11.69
CA ARG A 211 5.95 -21.29 -12.09
C ARG A 211 6.14 -21.07 -13.58
N GLU A 212 5.36 -21.76 -14.41
CA GLU A 212 5.49 -21.65 -15.87
C GLU A 212 4.97 -20.29 -16.37
N GLU A 213 3.91 -19.78 -15.75
CA GLU A 213 3.36 -18.48 -16.08
C GLU A 213 4.30 -17.31 -15.72
N ASP A 214 4.98 -17.34 -14.56
CA ASP A 214 6.02 -16.34 -14.19
C ASP A 214 7.15 -16.31 -15.24
N ARG A 215 7.58 -17.50 -15.68
CA ARG A 215 8.61 -17.64 -16.71
C ARG A 215 8.17 -17.05 -18.05
N LEU A 216 6.95 -17.36 -18.48
CA LEU A 216 6.36 -16.82 -19.72
C LEU A 216 6.20 -15.31 -19.62
N PHE A 217 5.71 -14.81 -18.50
CA PHE A 217 5.52 -13.38 -18.26
C PHE A 217 6.86 -12.62 -18.26
N ARG A 218 7.89 -13.11 -17.59
CA ARG A 218 9.23 -12.50 -17.63
C ARG A 218 9.87 -12.57 -19.01
N SER A 219 9.63 -13.66 -19.74
CA SER A 219 10.09 -13.78 -21.14
C SER A 219 9.35 -12.81 -22.05
N PHE A 220 8.06 -12.57 -21.81
CA PHE A 220 7.26 -11.55 -22.47
C PHE A 220 7.82 -10.14 -22.19
N LEU A 221 8.10 -9.82 -20.91
CA LEU A 221 8.65 -8.52 -20.53
C LEU A 221 10.03 -8.23 -21.13
N ALA A 222 10.83 -9.26 -21.41
CA ALA A 222 12.12 -9.08 -22.10
C ALA A 222 11.97 -8.50 -23.52
N HIS A 223 10.77 -8.61 -24.11
CA HIS A 223 10.42 -8.06 -25.43
C HIS A 223 9.40 -6.92 -25.35
N LEU A 224 9.20 -6.32 -24.18
CA LEU A 224 8.15 -5.31 -23.93
C LEU A 224 8.15 -4.16 -24.97
N PRO A 225 9.30 -3.57 -25.36
CA PRO A 225 9.30 -2.51 -26.38
C PRO A 225 8.73 -2.97 -27.73
N GLU A 226 8.97 -4.22 -28.12
CA GLU A 226 8.50 -4.79 -29.39
C GLU A 226 7.01 -5.17 -29.36
N LEU A 227 6.40 -5.18 -28.18
CA LEU A 227 5.05 -5.69 -27.93
C LEU A 227 4.01 -4.60 -27.69
N ALA A 228 4.38 -3.32 -27.76
CA ALA A 228 3.47 -2.21 -27.48
C ALA A 228 2.24 -2.16 -28.39
N ASP A 229 2.37 -2.59 -29.65
CA ASP A 229 1.28 -2.63 -30.64
C ASP A 229 0.68 -4.04 -30.82
N ALA A 230 1.12 -5.02 -30.01
CA ALA A 230 0.64 -6.39 -30.13
C ALA A 230 -0.77 -6.55 -29.54
N ASP A 231 -1.60 -7.39 -30.16
CA ASP A 231 -2.88 -7.78 -29.55
C ASP A 231 -2.66 -8.80 -28.42
N LEU A 232 -2.77 -8.28 -27.20
CA LEU A 232 -2.60 -9.00 -25.95
C LEU A 232 -3.93 -9.41 -25.31
N SER A 233 -5.07 -9.10 -25.93
CA SER A 233 -6.41 -9.34 -25.36
C SER A 233 -6.61 -10.80 -24.93
N ALA A 234 -6.21 -11.75 -25.78
CA ALA A 234 -6.28 -13.18 -25.47
C ALA A 234 -5.41 -13.57 -24.27
N ILE A 235 -4.20 -13.01 -24.13
CA ILE A 235 -3.35 -13.32 -22.96
C ILE A 235 -3.99 -12.77 -21.70
N THR A 236 -4.49 -11.54 -21.73
CA THR A 236 -5.17 -10.92 -20.59
C THR A 236 -6.42 -11.71 -20.19
N GLY A 237 -7.31 -11.98 -21.15
CA GLY A 237 -8.56 -12.71 -20.91
C GLY A 237 -8.33 -14.14 -20.45
N ASP A 238 -7.45 -14.91 -21.12
CA ASP A 238 -7.19 -16.29 -20.73
C ASP A 238 -6.47 -16.37 -19.37
N THR A 239 -5.60 -15.39 -19.05
CA THR A 239 -4.98 -15.30 -17.72
C THR A 239 -6.04 -15.08 -16.64
N GLU A 240 -6.98 -14.16 -16.87
CA GLU A 240 -8.09 -13.89 -15.95
C GLU A 240 -8.93 -15.15 -15.73
N GLN A 241 -9.28 -15.86 -16.80
CA GLN A 241 -10.03 -17.12 -16.70
C GLN A 241 -9.25 -18.21 -15.94
N CYS A 242 -7.94 -18.33 -16.14
CA CYS A 242 -7.11 -19.24 -15.34
C CYS A 242 -7.09 -18.85 -13.86
N CYS A 243 -7.06 -17.55 -13.53
CA CYS A 243 -7.12 -17.10 -12.14
C CYS A 243 -8.47 -17.44 -11.51
N LEU A 244 -9.57 -17.18 -12.21
CA LEU A 244 -10.92 -17.50 -11.75
C LEU A 244 -11.10 -19.01 -11.52
N SER A 245 -10.57 -19.86 -12.38
CA SER A 245 -10.68 -21.32 -12.22
C SER A 245 -9.92 -21.86 -11.00
N VAL A 246 -8.82 -21.21 -10.60
CA VAL A 246 -8.13 -21.53 -9.34
C VAL A 246 -9.02 -21.24 -8.14
N PHE A 247 -9.66 -20.07 -8.09
CA PHE A 247 -10.53 -19.73 -6.97
C PHE A 247 -11.79 -20.60 -6.92
N GLN A 248 -12.38 -20.92 -8.08
CA GLN A 248 -13.47 -21.91 -8.16
C GLN A 248 -13.05 -23.28 -7.61
N SER A 249 -11.86 -23.76 -7.98
CA SER A 249 -11.34 -25.04 -7.50
C SER A 249 -11.07 -25.02 -5.99
N ALA A 250 -10.63 -23.89 -5.46
CA ALA A 250 -10.43 -23.72 -4.02
C ALA A 250 -11.77 -23.66 -3.26
N GLU A 251 -12.79 -22.99 -3.81
CA GLU A 251 -14.18 -22.99 -3.28
C GLU A 251 -14.79 -24.39 -3.27
N ASP A 252 -14.51 -25.19 -4.31
CA ASP A 252 -14.88 -26.62 -4.40
C ASP A 252 -14.08 -27.53 -3.44
N GLY A 253 -13.18 -26.96 -2.64
CA GLY A 253 -12.41 -27.68 -1.63
C GLY A 253 -11.27 -28.54 -2.18
N LYS A 254 -10.83 -28.32 -3.43
CA LYS A 254 -9.70 -29.04 -4.03
C LYS A 254 -8.37 -28.73 -3.33
N PHE A 255 -8.23 -27.51 -2.84
CA PHE A 255 -7.10 -27.04 -2.04
C PHE A 255 -7.54 -25.82 -1.22
N SER A 256 -6.66 -25.35 -0.33
CA SER A 256 -6.96 -24.25 0.58
C SER A 256 -7.23 -22.94 -0.17
N TYR A 257 -8.38 -22.31 0.11
CA TYR A 257 -8.69 -20.95 -0.38
C TYR A 257 -7.68 -19.92 0.12
N ARG A 258 -7.20 -20.06 1.36
CA ARG A 258 -6.14 -19.20 1.91
C ARG A 258 -4.84 -19.32 1.12
N ASP A 259 -4.47 -20.55 0.72
CA ASP A 259 -3.30 -20.74 -0.15
C ASP A 259 -3.53 -20.10 -1.52
N ALA A 260 -4.71 -20.32 -2.13
CA ALA A 260 -5.06 -19.71 -3.41
C ALA A 260 -4.90 -18.18 -3.36
N LEU A 261 -5.49 -17.54 -2.34
CA LEU A 261 -5.45 -16.09 -2.13
C LEU A 261 -4.01 -15.58 -1.99
N ILE A 262 -3.20 -16.18 -1.12
CA ILE A 262 -1.83 -15.72 -0.85
C ILE A 262 -0.93 -15.90 -2.06
N TYR A 263 -0.95 -17.07 -2.70
CA TYR A 263 -0.09 -17.34 -3.86
C TYR A 263 -0.49 -16.50 -5.07
N PHE A 264 -1.79 -16.27 -5.31
CA PHE A 264 -2.21 -15.41 -6.42
C PHE A 264 -2.01 -13.92 -6.15
N ALA A 265 -2.13 -13.46 -4.90
CA ALA A 265 -1.75 -12.09 -4.54
C ALA A 265 -0.24 -11.88 -4.76
N LYS A 266 0.62 -12.76 -4.22
CA LYS A 266 2.07 -12.69 -4.46
C LYS A 266 2.43 -12.76 -5.95
N ARG A 267 1.76 -13.62 -6.73
CA ARG A 267 1.93 -13.67 -8.19
C ARG A 267 1.59 -12.34 -8.84
N THR A 268 0.43 -11.76 -8.51
CA THR A 268 -0.05 -10.51 -9.09
C THR A 268 0.86 -9.34 -8.74
N ASP A 269 1.23 -9.23 -7.47
CA ASP A 269 2.14 -8.21 -6.97
C ASP A 269 3.51 -8.29 -7.64
N ARG A 270 4.05 -9.50 -7.78
CA ARG A 270 5.30 -9.74 -8.48
C ARG A 270 5.24 -9.29 -9.95
N ARG A 271 4.10 -9.49 -10.63
CA ARG A 271 3.90 -8.97 -12.01
C ARG A 271 3.93 -7.44 -12.04
N ILE A 272 3.27 -6.77 -11.09
CA ILE A 272 3.28 -5.31 -10.96
C ILE A 272 4.69 -4.78 -10.70
N VAL A 273 5.43 -5.42 -9.79
CA VAL A 273 6.82 -5.08 -9.49
C VAL A 273 7.71 -5.24 -10.73
N PHE A 274 7.58 -6.35 -11.47
CA PHE A 274 8.36 -6.56 -12.68
C PHE A 274 8.01 -5.57 -13.80
N ASN A 275 6.74 -5.22 -13.97
CA ASN A 275 6.33 -4.18 -14.90
C ASN A 275 7.07 -2.87 -14.63
N ALA A 276 7.04 -2.42 -13.37
CA ALA A 276 7.69 -1.19 -12.95
C ALA A 276 9.22 -1.23 -13.12
N LEU A 277 9.86 -2.36 -12.77
CA LEU A 277 11.31 -2.55 -12.89
C LEU A 277 11.78 -2.58 -14.34
N VAL A 278 11.05 -3.28 -15.22
CA VAL A 278 11.38 -3.34 -16.65
C VAL A 278 11.18 -1.98 -17.30
N CYS A 279 10.09 -1.27 -16.97
CA CYS A 279 9.87 0.09 -17.43
C CYS A 279 11.05 1.00 -17.06
N ARG A 280 11.45 1.00 -15.79
CA ARG A 280 12.61 1.78 -15.33
C ARG A 280 13.88 1.46 -16.11
N ASN A 281 14.18 0.18 -16.29
CA ASN A 281 15.40 -0.25 -16.97
C ASN A 281 15.41 0.14 -18.45
N ASP A 282 14.29 -0.07 -19.15
CA ASP A 282 14.16 0.24 -20.57
C ASP A 282 14.16 1.74 -20.84
N ILE A 283 13.53 2.55 -19.97
CA ILE A 283 13.63 4.01 -20.02
C ILE A 283 15.09 4.43 -19.81
N ASN A 284 15.77 3.89 -18.80
CA ASN A 284 17.17 4.19 -18.53
C ASN A 284 18.12 3.81 -19.67
N GLN A 285 17.76 2.79 -20.46
CA GLN A 285 18.51 2.33 -21.64
C GLN A 285 18.02 2.95 -22.96
N ASP A 286 17.14 3.95 -22.91
CA ASP A 286 16.57 4.62 -24.08
C ASP A 286 15.88 3.66 -25.07
N LYS A 287 15.26 2.56 -24.60
CA LYS A 287 14.57 1.61 -25.47
C LYS A 287 13.16 2.03 -25.88
N VAL A 288 12.56 2.96 -25.15
CA VAL A 288 11.25 3.53 -25.46
C VAL A 288 11.43 4.60 -26.53
N LYS A 289 10.78 4.42 -27.69
CA LYS A 289 10.97 5.24 -28.89
C LYS A 289 9.68 5.87 -29.44
N THR A 290 8.52 5.26 -29.20
CA THR A 290 7.25 5.71 -29.77
C THR A 290 6.30 6.27 -28.71
N ASP A 291 5.35 7.11 -29.14
CA ASP A 291 4.28 7.63 -28.27
C ASP A 291 3.46 6.49 -27.65
N ALA A 292 3.09 5.47 -28.43
CA ALA A 292 2.34 4.31 -27.96
C ALA A 292 3.08 3.55 -26.85
N GLN A 293 4.38 3.28 -27.03
CA GLN A 293 5.22 2.68 -25.98
C GLN A 293 5.27 3.57 -24.74
N ALA A 294 5.50 4.87 -24.92
CA ALA A 294 5.64 5.79 -23.80
C ALA A 294 4.37 5.84 -22.94
N ARG A 295 3.18 5.88 -23.56
CA ARG A 295 1.89 5.83 -22.84
C ARG A 295 1.68 4.51 -22.10
N ALA A 296 2.01 3.38 -22.74
CA ALA A 296 1.92 2.07 -22.08
C ALA A 296 2.85 2.01 -20.85
N TYR A 297 4.05 2.57 -20.94
CA TYR A 297 5.02 2.60 -19.85
C TYR A 297 4.55 3.52 -18.71
N VAL A 298 3.93 4.67 -19.00
CA VAL A 298 3.30 5.51 -17.96
C VAL A 298 2.27 4.70 -17.18
N TRP A 299 1.39 3.97 -17.88
CA TRP A 299 0.39 3.12 -17.22
C TRP A 299 1.03 2.06 -16.31
N MET A 300 2.02 1.34 -16.83
CA MET A 300 2.74 0.31 -16.07
C MET A 300 3.50 0.86 -14.86
N LEU A 301 4.07 2.06 -14.96
CA LEU A 301 4.73 2.74 -13.85
C LEU A 301 3.74 3.22 -12.76
N LEU A 302 2.49 3.49 -13.12
CA LEU A 302 1.45 3.90 -12.16
C LEU A 302 0.77 2.73 -11.44
N GLN A 303 0.88 1.50 -11.98
CA GLN A 303 0.25 0.30 -11.40
C GLN A 303 0.56 0.08 -9.91
N PRO A 304 1.79 0.24 -9.40
CA PRO A 304 2.06 0.04 -7.97
C PRO A 304 1.20 0.91 -7.04
N TYR A 305 0.82 2.11 -7.48
CA TYR A 305 0.05 3.06 -6.68
C TYR A 305 -1.45 2.82 -6.80
N ILE A 306 -1.90 2.26 -7.92
CA ILE A 306 -3.33 2.03 -8.22
C ILE A 306 -3.78 0.63 -7.79
N ALA A 307 -2.99 -0.40 -8.08
CA ALA A 307 -3.42 -1.80 -8.03
C ALA A 307 -3.01 -2.54 -6.75
N LEU A 308 -1.90 -2.15 -6.10
CA LEU A 308 -1.48 -2.80 -4.86
C LEU A 308 -2.35 -2.29 -3.71
N ASP A 309 -3.33 -3.07 -3.28
CA ASP A 309 -4.17 -2.74 -2.14
C ASP A 309 -3.49 -3.05 -0.79
N ASP A 310 -4.20 -2.85 0.31
CA ASP A 310 -3.69 -3.10 1.65
C ASP A 310 -3.21 -4.55 1.87
N PHE A 311 -3.88 -5.52 1.23
CA PHE A 311 -3.51 -6.93 1.33
C PHE A 311 -2.26 -7.21 0.51
N SER A 312 -2.18 -6.71 -0.73
CA SER A 312 -0.98 -6.73 -1.57
C SER A 312 0.23 -6.16 -0.83
N MET A 313 0.09 -4.99 -0.19
CA MET A 313 1.21 -4.39 0.56
C MET A 313 1.74 -5.29 1.68
N ALA A 314 0.87 -6.09 2.31
CA ALA A 314 1.26 -7.03 3.36
C ALA A 314 1.94 -8.30 2.81
N VAL A 315 1.57 -8.77 1.62
CA VAL A 315 2.14 -10.01 1.03
C VAL A 315 3.43 -9.79 0.22
N LEU A 316 3.74 -8.55 -0.15
CA LEU A 316 5.02 -8.18 -0.77
C LEU A 316 6.21 -8.67 0.07
N SER A 317 7.29 -9.08 -0.61
CA SER A 317 8.58 -9.32 0.04
C SER A 317 9.32 -8.01 0.32
N ASP A 318 10.26 -8.01 1.27
CA ASP A 318 11.11 -6.83 1.52
C ASP A 318 11.93 -6.43 0.30
N LYS A 319 12.36 -7.41 -0.52
CA LYS A 319 13.08 -7.15 -1.77
C LYS A 319 12.21 -6.41 -2.78
N GLU A 320 10.94 -6.79 -2.89
CA GLU A 320 9.97 -6.14 -3.78
C GLU A 320 9.63 -4.74 -3.29
N ARG A 321 9.43 -4.53 -1.98
CA ARG A 321 9.23 -3.19 -1.39
C ARG A 321 10.40 -2.27 -1.70
N VAL A 322 11.62 -2.70 -1.40
CA VAL A 322 12.85 -1.92 -1.69
C VAL A 322 12.95 -1.58 -3.18
N SER A 323 12.61 -2.54 -4.04
CA SER A 323 12.60 -2.33 -5.50
C SER A 323 11.60 -1.26 -5.93
N LEU A 324 10.37 -1.28 -5.40
CA LEU A 324 9.34 -0.29 -5.68
C LEU A 324 9.71 1.10 -5.16
N HIS A 325 10.28 1.20 -3.95
CA HIS A 325 10.79 2.48 -3.43
C HIS A 325 11.86 3.08 -4.34
N GLY A 326 12.76 2.25 -4.89
CA GLY A 326 13.77 2.68 -5.86
C GLY A 326 13.20 3.08 -7.22
N VAL A 327 12.05 2.53 -7.63
CA VAL A 327 11.30 3.01 -8.81
C VAL A 327 10.64 4.35 -8.48
N ALA A 328 9.98 4.46 -7.32
CA ALA A 328 9.25 5.65 -6.87
C ALA A 328 10.15 6.89 -6.81
N GLU A 329 11.40 6.75 -6.35
CA GLU A 329 12.40 7.81 -6.32
C GLU A 329 12.76 8.35 -7.71
N GLN A 330 12.71 7.50 -8.74
CA GLN A 330 13.01 7.87 -10.12
C GLN A 330 11.77 8.29 -10.93
N MET A 331 10.55 8.21 -10.36
CA MET A 331 9.31 8.49 -11.08
C MET A 331 9.31 9.87 -11.77
N PRO A 332 9.68 10.98 -11.11
CA PRO A 332 9.71 12.29 -11.74
C PRO A 332 10.53 12.34 -13.04
N SER A 333 11.75 11.81 -13.01
CA SER A 333 12.65 11.84 -14.16
C SER A 333 12.20 10.89 -15.26
N MET A 334 11.65 9.72 -14.89
CA MET A 334 11.09 8.78 -15.86
C MET A 334 9.87 9.36 -16.57
N ILE A 335 8.91 9.94 -15.85
CA ILE A 335 7.72 10.56 -16.45
C ILE A 335 8.12 11.73 -17.34
N ALA A 336 9.05 12.59 -16.92
CA ALA A 336 9.55 13.68 -17.76
C ALA A 336 10.17 13.18 -19.09
N ARG A 337 10.93 12.07 -19.06
CA ARG A 337 11.47 11.45 -20.29
C ARG A 337 10.37 10.89 -21.19
N LEU A 338 9.37 10.23 -20.61
CA LEU A 338 8.24 9.68 -21.36
C LEU A 338 7.38 10.80 -21.98
N ASN A 339 7.11 11.88 -21.24
CA ASN A 339 6.37 13.05 -21.70
C ASN A 339 7.06 13.73 -22.90
N LYS A 340 8.39 13.78 -22.89
CA LYS A 340 9.16 14.27 -24.05
C LYS A 340 8.96 13.41 -25.30
N ILE A 341 8.84 12.09 -25.16
CA ILE A 341 8.56 11.17 -26.29
C ILE A 341 7.12 11.37 -26.78
N ILE A 342 6.18 11.56 -25.85
CA ILE A 342 4.77 11.83 -26.13
C ILE A 342 4.57 13.20 -26.81
N GLY A 343 5.50 14.14 -26.61
CA GLY A 343 5.38 15.51 -27.09
C GLY A 343 4.41 16.34 -26.26
N THR A 344 4.35 16.09 -24.94
CA THR A 344 3.52 16.84 -24.00
C THR A 344 4.36 17.44 -22.87
N ASP A 345 4.01 18.65 -22.44
CA ASP A 345 4.56 19.28 -21.24
C ASP A 345 3.62 19.07 -20.03
N ASN A 346 2.79 18.02 -20.04
CA ASN A 346 1.81 17.76 -18.99
C ASN A 346 2.48 17.51 -17.63
N ASP A 347 2.24 18.40 -16.67
CA ASP A 347 2.70 18.37 -15.28
C ASP A 347 1.67 17.77 -14.31
N GLN A 348 0.49 17.34 -14.80
CA GLN A 348 -0.56 16.76 -13.96
C GLN A 348 -0.10 15.57 -13.12
N TRP A 349 0.94 14.86 -13.56
CA TRP A 349 1.52 13.75 -12.82
C TRP A 349 2.10 14.17 -11.46
N GLU A 350 2.49 15.44 -11.29
CA GLU A 350 3.02 15.99 -10.04
C GLU A 350 1.98 15.99 -8.92
N THR A 351 0.68 16.00 -9.27
CA THR A 351 -0.44 15.98 -8.31
C THR A 351 -0.95 14.57 -7.99
N LEU A 352 -0.44 13.55 -8.69
CA LEU A 352 -0.88 12.17 -8.51
C LEU A 352 -0.58 11.62 -7.11
N PRO A 353 0.58 11.89 -6.47
CA PRO A 353 0.83 11.43 -5.12
C PRO A 353 -0.25 11.86 -4.12
N GLU A 354 -0.64 13.14 -4.14
CA GLU A 354 -1.73 13.67 -3.32
C GLU A 354 -3.07 13.01 -3.64
N LEU A 355 -3.37 12.78 -4.92
CA LEU A 355 -4.60 12.11 -5.35
C LEU A 355 -4.67 10.65 -4.87
N PHE A 356 -3.56 9.92 -4.91
CA PHE A 356 -3.50 8.55 -4.40
C PHE A 356 -3.71 8.50 -2.89
N ILE A 357 -3.02 9.38 -2.15
CA ILE A 357 -3.19 9.46 -0.68
C ILE A 357 -4.62 9.85 -0.32
N LYS A 358 -5.22 10.80 -1.05
CA LYS A 358 -6.63 11.15 -0.88
C LYS A 358 -7.54 9.93 -1.06
N THR A 359 -7.36 9.19 -2.16
CA THR A 359 -8.14 7.98 -2.44
C THR A 359 -8.04 6.96 -1.31
N MET A 360 -6.83 6.74 -0.79
CA MET A 360 -6.59 5.83 0.33
C MET A 360 -7.28 6.28 1.62
N ILE A 361 -7.16 7.57 1.98
CA ILE A 361 -7.81 8.12 3.17
C ILE A 361 -9.33 8.03 3.04
N THR A 362 -9.87 8.18 1.82
CA THR A 362 -11.30 8.03 1.56
C THR A 362 -11.81 6.59 1.71
N SER A 363 -10.95 5.58 1.55
CA SER A 363 -11.32 4.17 1.74
C SER A 363 -11.20 3.66 3.18
N ILE A 364 -10.68 4.46 4.10
CA ILE A 364 -10.72 4.21 5.55
C ILE A 364 -12.08 4.63 6.08
#